data_AF-A0A6C0G562-F1
#
_entry.id   AF-A0A6C0G562-F1
#
_cell.length_a   1.000
_cell.length_b   1.000
_cell.length_c   1.000
_cell.angle_alpha   90.00
_cell.angle_beta   90.00
_cell.angle_gamma   90.00
#
_symmetry.space_group_name_H-M   'P 1'
#
loop_
_entity.id
_entity.type
_entity.pdbx_description
1 polymer ?
#
loop_
_entity_poly.entity_id
_entity_poly.type
_entity_poly.pdbx_seq_one_letter_code
_entity_poly.pdbx_strand_id
1 'polypeptide(L)'
;MKRERMLAQAERTLTVGGPEADFESFTSAAIQAAVNELRRFGEGGTVQLNEGVYRMIGPVRLYDRITLQGRGEATVLRKSEGVRTKLTLDADYGELQADVKDASGFEVGMGIQVYDESQHWGWDESNAVITRIEGNRLYFDRHLERDYHADDNGTLTNACSVIEVLEGRNVRIYDLKVDGAGELNEPIGGCRGGGIYLYKSGECRIENVIVDDFNGDGISWQVTEHISVRHATVTRSAGSGLHPGAGSSRSVVTDCTLERNGLAGLFICWRVRFGEFSRNRICDNGSYGISIGHKDSFNLFQDNDISGNGEIGVIYRGEKPGNGANGNRWLRNVIANNGGTEKAGYGIYAVGVAEDNVFIGNRIEESADGRQRTAVKLGDTVRGFTFE
;
A
#
# COMPACT_ATOMS: atom_id res chain seq x y z
N MET A 1 5.79 47.52 1.17
CA MET A 1 4.80 46.57 1.75
C MET A 1 3.48 46.54 0.96
N LYS A 2 3.54 46.54 -0.39
CA LYS A 2 2.36 46.49 -1.28
C LYS A 2 2.72 45.86 -2.63
N ARG A 3 3.55 44.80 -2.59
CA ARG A 3 4.13 44.16 -3.78
C ARG A 3 4.36 42.65 -3.64
N GLU A 4 3.56 41.97 -2.81
CA GLU A 4 3.77 40.52 -2.56
C GLU A 4 2.51 39.65 -2.49
N ARG A 5 1.30 40.15 -2.78
CA ARG A 5 0.11 39.28 -2.88
C ARG A 5 -0.88 39.72 -3.95
N MET A 6 -0.42 39.81 -5.18
CA MET A 6 -1.30 39.81 -6.35
C MET A 6 -0.77 38.74 -7.31
N LEU A 7 -1.65 37.78 -7.62
CA LEU A 7 -1.48 36.54 -8.38
C LEU A 7 -0.99 35.34 -7.55
N ALA A 8 -1.91 34.73 -6.79
CA ALA A 8 -1.97 33.27 -6.80
C ALA A 8 -2.19 32.88 -8.27
N GLN A 9 -1.13 32.49 -8.96
CA GLN A 9 -1.23 31.88 -10.28
C GLN A 9 -2.11 30.64 -10.09
N ALA A 10 -3.23 30.57 -10.83
CA ALA A 10 -4.16 29.45 -10.70
C ALA A 10 -3.37 28.15 -10.85
N GLU A 11 -3.54 27.23 -9.90
CA GLU A 11 -2.86 25.92 -9.91
C GLU A 11 -3.13 25.26 -11.27
N ARG A 12 -2.06 25.01 -12.04
CA ARG A 12 -2.18 24.53 -13.41
C ARG A 12 -2.84 23.16 -13.40
N THR A 13 -3.87 23.01 -14.22
CA THR A 13 -4.58 21.74 -14.41
C THR A 13 -4.31 21.24 -15.83
N LEU A 14 -3.93 19.97 -15.96
CA LEU A 14 -3.85 19.24 -17.23
C LEU A 14 -4.85 18.09 -17.19
N THR A 15 -5.62 17.93 -18.24
CA THR A 15 -6.64 16.91 -18.38
C THR A 15 -6.13 15.69 -19.16
N VAL A 16 -6.56 14.49 -18.80
CA VAL A 16 -6.15 13.23 -19.46
C VAL A 16 -7.37 12.35 -19.68
N GLY A 17 -7.49 11.75 -20.86
CA GLY A 17 -8.51 10.77 -21.23
C GLY A 17 -9.64 11.35 -22.07
N GLY A 18 -9.80 10.84 -23.29
CA GLY A 18 -10.81 11.29 -24.24
C GLY A 18 -10.34 12.41 -25.17
N PRO A 19 -11.08 12.70 -26.24
CA PRO A 19 -10.63 13.54 -27.36
C PRO A 19 -10.54 15.05 -27.05
N GLU A 20 -11.12 15.51 -25.94
CA GLU A 20 -11.09 16.92 -25.53
C GLU A 20 -10.06 17.20 -24.41
N ALA A 21 -9.29 16.18 -24.01
CA ALA A 21 -8.29 16.29 -22.98
C ALA A 21 -6.96 16.80 -23.54
N ASP A 22 -6.14 17.45 -22.70
CA ASP A 22 -4.77 17.84 -23.06
C ASP A 22 -3.91 16.62 -23.48
N PHE A 23 -4.24 15.45 -22.92
CA PHE A 23 -3.67 14.15 -23.30
C PHE A 23 -4.79 13.16 -23.65
N GLU A 24 -4.99 12.94 -24.95
CA GLU A 24 -6.14 12.23 -25.52
C GLU A 24 -6.07 10.69 -25.46
N SER A 25 -5.60 10.11 -24.34
CA SER A 25 -5.44 8.65 -24.22
C SER A 25 -5.73 8.14 -22.82
N PHE A 26 -6.35 6.96 -22.75
CA PHE A 26 -6.65 6.24 -21.50
C PHE A 26 -5.53 5.26 -21.15
N THR A 27 -4.31 5.77 -20.94
CA THR A 27 -3.13 4.94 -20.65
C THR A 27 -2.26 5.54 -19.55
N SER A 28 -1.51 4.70 -18.82
CA SER A 28 -0.53 5.18 -17.85
C SER A 28 0.51 6.13 -18.47
N ALA A 29 0.89 5.90 -19.73
CA ALA A 29 1.82 6.75 -20.46
C ALA A 29 1.28 8.18 -20.64
N ALA A 30 -0.01 8.34 -20.96
CA ALA A 30 -0.65 9.66 -21.09
C ALA A 30 -0.71 10.39 -19.75
N ILE A 31 -1.06 9.68 -18.67
CA ILE A 31 -1.06 10.24 -17.32
C ILE A 31 0.35 10.68 -16.93
N GLN A 32 1.36 9.81 -17.14
CA GLN A 32 2.75 10.14 -16.81
C GLN A 32 3.27 11.31 -17.64
N ALA A 33 2.86 11.45 -18.90
CA ALA A 33 3.21 12.59 -19.73
C ALA A 33 2.66 13.91 -19.15
N ALA A 34 1.40 13.92 -18.69
CA ALA A 34 0.83 15.07 -17.99
C ALA A 34 1.56 15.40 -16.69
N VAL A 35 1.90 14.39 -15.87
CA VAL A 35 2.70 14.58 -14.65
C VAL A 35 4.07 15.17 -14.97
N ASN A 36 4.76 14.63 -15.98
CA ASN A 36 6.07 15.10 -16.40
C ASN A 36 6.03 16.54 -16.91
N GLU A 37 4.95 16.91 -17.60
CA GLU A 37 4.74 18.27 -18.07
C GLU A 37 4.59 19.23 -16.89
N LEU A 38 3.74 18.92 -15.90
CA LEU A 38 3.63 19.73 -14.67
C LEU A 38 4.97 19.82 -13.91
N ARG A 39 5.70 18.71 -13.82
CA ARG A 39 7.01 18.67 -13.15
C ARG A 39 8.01 19.64 -13.77
N ARG A 40 8.01 19.82 -15.10
CA ARG A 40 8.90 20.75 -15.80
C ARG A 40 8.67 22.21 -15.41
N PHE A 41 7.45 22.58 -15.03
CA PHE A 41 7.14 23.94 -14.55
C PHE A 41 7.56 24.17 -13.09
N GLY A 42 7.76 23.12 -12.30
CA GLY A 42 8.35 23.18 -10.96
C GLY A 42 7.42 23.67 -9.84
N GLU A 43 6.24 24.19 -10.13
CA GLU A 43 5.31 24.71 -9.11
C GLU A 43 4.37 23.65 -8.53
N GLY A 44 4.24 22.49 -9.18
CA GLY A 44 3.20 21.51 -8.90
C GLY A 44 2.00 21.70 -9.83
N GLY A 45 0.87 21.07 -9.51
CA GLY A 45 -0.36 21.21 -10.28
C GLY A 45 -1.26 19.99 -10.18
N THR A 46 -2.36 20.02 -10.93
CA THR A 46 -3.35 18.94 -10.97
C THR A 46 -3.33 18.22 -12.31
N VAL A 47 -3.19 16.90 -12.27
CA VAL A 47 -3.56 16.01 -13.37
C VAL A 47 -4.99 15.53 -13.11
N GLN A 48 -5.92 15.99 -13.94
CA GLN A 48 -7.32 15.66 -13.86
C GLN A 48 -7.66 14.56 -14.88
N LEU A 49 -8.07 13.41 -14.37
CA LEU A 49 -8.50 12.27 -15.17
C LEU A 49 -9.99 12.39 -15.45
N ASN A 50 -10.37 12.22 -16.71
CA ASN A 50 -11.76 12.09 -17.10
C ASN A 50 -12.32 10.70 -16.72
N GLU A 51 -13.63 10.53 -16.90
CA GLU A 51 -14.27 9.23 -16.74
C GLU A 51 -13.76 8.26 -17.81
N GLY A 52 -13.50 7.01 -17.42
CA GLY A 52 -13.01 5.97 -18.32
C GLY A 52 -12.11 4.96 -17.62
N VAL A 53 -11.72 3.93 -18.39
CA VAL A 53 -10.83 2.86 -17.94
C VAL A 53 -9.45 3.06 -18.57
N TYR A 54 -8.47 3.40 -17.75
CA TYR A 54 -7.09 3.63 -18.14
C TYR A 54 -6.31 2.31 -18.05
N ARG A 55 -5.66 1.91 -19.16
CA ARG A 55 -4.77 0.75 -19.18
C ARG A 55 -3.44 1.10 -18.52
N MET A 56 -3.12 0.41 -17.43
CA MET A 56 -1.94 0.65 -16.60
C MET A 56 -0.90 -0.43 -16.84
N ILE A 57 0.09 -0.13 -17.67
CA ILE A 57 1.21 -1.06 -17.94
C ILE A 57 2.38 -0.87 -16.99
N GLY A 58 2.44 0.30 -16.36
CA GLY A 58 3.46 0.68 -15.41
C GLY A 58 2.94 1.76 -14.48
N PRO A 59 3.68 2.06 -13.41
CA PRO A 59 3.27 3.00 -12.39
C PRO A 59 3.16 4.42 -12.95
N VAL A 60 2.12 5.14 -12.54
CA VAL A 60 2.13 6.61 -12.60
C VAL A 60 2.88 7.12 -11.39
N ARG A 61 4.05 7.72 -11.61
CA ARG A 61 4.88 8.31 -10.58
C ARG A 61 4.56 9.78 -10.40
N LEU A 62 4.09 10.10 -9.20
CA LEU A 62 3.81 11.47 -8.77
C LEU A 62 5.02 12.06 -8.05
N TYR A 63 5.19 13.37 -8.20
CA TYR A 63 6.28 14.15 -7.63
C TYR A 63 5.72 15.27 -6.75
N ASP A 64 6.61 16.03 -6.14
CA ASP A 64 6.25 17.14 -5.25
C ASP A 64 5.10 18.00 -5.76
N ARG A 65 4.11 18.24 -4.89
CA ARG A 65 2.97 19.15 -5.13
C ARG A 65 2.11 18.77 -6.34
N ILE A 66 2.15 17.51 -6.78
CA ILE A 66 1.23 16.99 -7.79
C ILE A 66 -0.04 16.47 -7.12
N THR A 67 -1.18 16.87 -7.67
CA THR A 67 -2.49 16.30 -7.40
C THR A 67 -2.90 15.41 -8.57
N LEU A 68 -3.23 14.14 -8.32
CA LEU A 68 -3.90 13.26 -9.28
C LEU A 68 -5.36 13.12 -8.86
N GLN A 69 -6.29 13.58 -9.70
CA GLN A 69 -7.71 13.62 -9.37
C GLN A 69 -8.54 12.97 -10.47
N GLY A 70 -9.42 12.02 -10.13
CA GLY A 70 -10.40 11.45 -11.05
C GLY A 70 -11.83 12.00 -10.87
N ARG A 71 -12.80 11.18 -11.27
CA ARG A 71 -14.26 11.41 -11.19
C ARG A 71 -14.96 10.34 -10.34
N GLY A 72 -14.36 10.00 -9.20
CA GLY A 72 -14.81 8.92 -8.34
C GLY A 72 -14.64 7.55 -9.00
N GLU A 73 -15.62 6.67 -8.81
CA GLU A 73 -15.58 5.31 -9.36
C GLU A 73 -15.60 5.24 -10.89
N ALA A 74 -16.02 6.33 -11.56
CA ALA A 74 -16.05 6.41 -13.02
C ALA A 74 -14.65 6.55 -13.65
N THR A 75 -13.62 6.93 -12.88
CA THR A 75 -12.22 6.92 -13.31
C THR A 75 -11.55 5.66 -12.77
N VAL A 76 -11.25 4.70 -13.65
CA VAL A 76 -10.66 3.41 -13.28
C VAL A 76 -9.26 3.27 -13.85
N LEU A 77 -8.25 3.12 -12.99
CA LEU A 77 -6.89 2.75 -13.35
C LEU A 77 -6.75 1.23 -13.26
N ARG A 78 -6.84 0.53 -14.40
CA ARG A 78 -6.83 -0.94 -14.46
C ARG A 78 -5.45 -1.48 -14.84
N LYS A 79 -4.89 -2.33 -13.98
CA LYS A 79 -3.63 -3.04 -14.25
C LYS A 79 -3.73 -3.90 -15.51
N SER A 80 -2.70 -3.86 -16.35
CA SER A 80 -2.62 -4.72 -17.54
C SER A 80 -2.43 -6.19 -17.15
N GLU A 81 -2.66 -7.10 -18.10
CA GLU A 81 -2.39 -8.53 -17.93
C GLU A 81 -0.94 -8.80 -17.50
N GLY A 82 -0.76 -9.81 -16.67
CA GLY A 82 0.52 -10.25 -16.14
C GLY A 82 1.41 -10.89 -17.20
N VAL A 83 2.69 -10.56 -17.16
CA VAL A 83 3.74 -11.18 -17.98
C VAL A 83 4.86 -11.62 -17.06
N ARG A 84 5.42 -12.81 -17.32
CA ARG A 84 6.53 -13.37 -16.54
C ARG A 84 7.55 -14.05 -17.45
N THR A 85 8.81 -13.99 -17.06
CA THR A 85 9.90 -14.65 -17.75
C THR A 85 11.02 -15.00 -16.78
N LYS A 86 11.89 -15.93 -17.16
CA LYS A 86 13.04 -16.33 -16.35
C LYS A 86 14.27 -15.53 -16.75
N LEU A 87 15.13 -15.24 -15.79
CA LEU A 87 16.47 -14.74 -16.04
C LEU A 87 17.30 -15.83 -16.74
N THR A 88 18.19 -15.42 -17.65
CA THR A 88 19.17 -16.30 -18.31
C THR A 88 20.59 -16.10 -17.79
N LEU A 89 20.85 -14.95 -17.19
CA LEU A 89 22.07 -14.57 -16.51
C LEU A 89 21.67 -13.94 -15.17
N ASP A 90 22.58 -13.98 -14.20
CA ASP A 90 22.38 -13.28 -12.94
C ASP A 90 22.19 -11.78 -13.21
N ALA A 91 21.28 -11.17 -12.46
CA ALA A 91 20.99 -9.75 -12.55
C ALA A 91 21.45 -9.10 -11.24
N ASP A 92 22.64 -8.51 -11.29
CA ASP A 92 23.39 -8.16 -10.07
C ASP A 92 22.89 -6.85 -9.43
N TYR A 93 23.20 -6.69 -8.14
CA TYR A 93 22.99 -5.46 -7.40
C TYR A 93 23.61 -4.28 -8.17
N GLY A 94 22.83 -3.22 -8.35
CA GLY A 94 23.29 -2.04 -9.06
C GLY A 94 23.17 -2.13 -10.60
N GLU A 95 22.68 -3.23 -11.17
CA GLU A 95 22.45 -3.26 -12.61
C GLU A 95 21.22 -2.46 -13.04
N LEU A 96 21.26 -1.98 -14.28
CA LEU A 96 20.16 -1.27 -14.95
C LEU A 96 19.59 -2.09 -16.11
N GLN A 97 19.81 -3.40 -16.10
CA GLN A 97 19.36 -4.31 -17.15
C GLN A 97 19.18 -5.72 -16.60
N ALA A 98 18.48 -6.57 -17.34
CA ALA A 98 18.48 -8.01 -17.11
C ALA A 98 18.33 -8.75 -18.45
N ASP A 99 18.99 -9.90 -18.58
CA ASP A 99 18.82 -10.83 -19.70
C ASP A 99 17.78 -11.89 -19.34
N VAL A 100 16.73 -11.97 -20.15
CA VAL A 100 15.60 -12.88 -19.93
C VAL A 100 15.52 -13.96 -20.99
N LYS A 101 14.76 -15.02 -20.70
CA LYS A 101 14.55 -16.12 -21.64
C LYS A 101 13.72 -15.69 -22.85
N ASP A 102 12.68 -14.90 -22.59
CA ASP A 102 11.75 -14.37 -23.58
C ASP A 102 11.26 -12.99 -23.13
N ALA A 103 11.49 -11.97 -23.95
CA ALA A 103 11.00 -10.61 -23.72
C ALA A 103 9.63 -10.34 -24.37
N SER A 104 9.05 -11.33 -25.06
CA SER A 104 7.73 -11.20 -25.68
C SER A 104 6.67 -10.86 -24.63
N GLY A 105 5.83 -9.88 -24.95
CA GLY A 105 4.79 -9.38 -24.04
C GLY A 105 5.25 -8.22 -23.15
N PHE A 106 6.56 -7.97 -23.01
CA PHE A 106 7.06 -6.75 -22.38
C PHE A 106 7.10 -5.59 -23.38
N GLU A 107 6.80 -4.38 -22.91
CA GLU A 107 6.90 -3.15 -23.69
C GLU A 107 7.55 -2.02 -22.89
N VAL A 108 8.16 -1.05 -23.59
CA VAL A 108 8.75 0.13 -22.96
C VAL A 108 7.67 0.91 -22.19
N GLY A 109 7.98 1.31 -20.96
CA GLY A 109 7.04 1.93 -20.03
C GLY A 109 6.33 0.94 -19.10
N MET A 110 6.48 -0.38 -19.29
CA MET A 110 6.01 -1.35 -18.31
C MET A 110 6.75 -1.25 -16.99
N GLY A 111 6.02 -1.31 -15.89
CA GLY A 111 6.62 -1.54 -14.58
C GLY A 111 6.98 -3.02 -14.44
N ILE A 112 8.08 -3.30 -13.75
CA ILE A 112 8.61 -4.65 -13.55
C ILE A 112 8.97 -4.89 -12.10
N GLN A 113 8.96 -6.16 -11.74
CA GLN A 113 9.50 -6.72 -10.50
C GLN A 113 10.55 -7.78 -10.85
N VAL A 114 11.67 -7.79 -10.13
CA VAL A 114 12.73 -8.81 -10.24
C VAL A 114 12.96 -9.43 -8.86
N TYR A 115 13.02 -10.76 -8.82
CA TYR A 115 13.27 -11.55 -7.61
C TYR A 115 13.87 -12.93 -7.95
N ASP A 116 14.39 -13.63 -6.95
CA ASP A 116 14.77 -15.04 -7.00
C ASP A 116 14.16 -15.81 -5.80
N GLU A 117 14.35 -17.12 -5.71
CA GLU A 117 13.74 -17.94 -4.64
C GLU A 117 14.28 -17.58 -3.25
N SER A 118 15.50 -17.10 -3.12
CA SER A 118 16.04 -16.67 -1.83
C SER A 118 15.63 -15.24 -1.46
N GLN A 119 15.28 -14.42 -2.45
CA GLN A 119 15.12 -12.97 -2.35
C GLN A 119 13.80 -12.52 -2.97
N HIS A 120 12.73 -13.19 -2.56
CA HIS A 120 11.35 -12.82 -2.85
C HIS A 120 10.69 -12.40 -1.53
N TRP A 121 9.95 -11.30 -1.56
CA TRP A 121 9.32 -10.59 -0.42
C TRP A 121 10.14 -9.53 0.32
N GLY A 122 9.39 -8.77 1.14
CA GLY A 122 9.96 -7.74 2.00
C GLY A 122 10.73 -6.72 1.19
N TRP A 123 11.98 -6.48 1.57
CA TRP A 123 12.83 -5.47 0.94
C TRP A 123 13.70 -6.03 -0.19
N ASP A 124 13.61 -7.32 -0.46
CA ASP A 124 14.57 -8.02 -1.30
C ASP A 124 14.20 -8.02 -2.78
N GLU A 125 12.95 -7.69 -3.12
CA GLU A 125 12.48 -7.52 -4.49
C GLU A 125 12.89 -6.15 -5.07
N SER A 126 13.19 -6.12 -6.36
CA SER A 126 13.45 -4.89 -7.11
C SER A 126 12.26 -4.51 -7.96
N ASN A 127 11.94 -3.22 -8.01
CA ASN A 127 10.92 -2.68 -8.91
C ASN A 127 11.50 -1.58 -9.78
N ALA A 128 11.18 -1.58 -11.07
CA ALA A 128 11.62 -0.55 -12.00
C ALA A 128 10.61 -0.33 -13.14
N VAL A 129 10.92 0.55 -14.08
CA VAL A 129 10.21 0.66 -15.36
C VAL A 129 11.16 0.38 -16.51
N ILE A 130 10.69 -0.36 -17.52
CA ILE A 130 11.43 -0.65 -18.74
C ILE A 130 11.62 0.64 -19.55
N THR A 131 12.87 1.00 -19.80
CA THR A 131 13.24 2.17 -20.62
C THR A 131 13.59 1.80 -22.05
N ARG A 132 14.06 0.56 -22.27
CA ARG A 132 14.46 0.04 -23.58
C ARG A 132 14.46 -1.49 -23.56
N ILE A 133 14.24 -2.10 -24.73
CA ILE A 133 14.34 -3.54 -24.96
C ILE A 133 15.24 -3.77 -26.18
N GLU A 134 16.25 -4.64 -26.05
CA GLU A 134 17.14 -5.06 -27.15
C GLU A 134 17.19 -6.59 -27.21
N GLY A 135 16.44 -7.19 -28.13
CA GLY A 135 16.24 -8.64 -28.16
C GLY A 135 15.59 -9.12 -26.86
N ASN A 136 16.30 -9.96 -26.11
CA ASN A 136 15.86 -10.47 -24.80
C ASN A 136 16.53 -9.77 -23.63
N ARG A 137 17.11 -8.58 -23.84
CA ARG A 137 17.65 -7.75 -22.77
C ARG A 137 16.73 -6.58 -22.50
N LEU A 138 16.31 -6.42 -21.25
CA LEU A 138 15.48 -5.31 -20.80
C LEU A 138 16.35 -4.32 -20.03
N TYR A 139 16.16 -3.02 -20.27
CA TYR A 139 16.84 -1.94 -19.56
C TYR A 139 15.86 -1.19 -18.66
N PHE A 140 16.34 -0.74 -17.51
CA PHE A 140 15.53 -0.18 -16.44
C PHE A 140 15.87 1.28 -16.16
N ASP A 141 14.97 1.97 -15.46
CA ASP A 141 15.16 3.36 -15.04
C ASP A 141 15.76 3.52 -13.64
N ARG A 142 15.94 2.42 -12.91
CA ARG A 142 16.59 2.40 -11.60
C ARG A 142 17.31 1.08 -11.37
N HIS A 143 18.27 1.15 -10.46
CA HIS A 143 19.18 0.04 -10.15
C HIS A 143 18.46 -1.08 -9.41
N LEU A 144 18.90 -2.32 -9.64
CA LEU A 144 18.48 -3.47 -8.85
C LEU A 144 19.02 -3.39 -7.42
N GLU A 145 18.23 -3.91 -6.49
CA GLU A 145 18.38 -3.78 -5.04
C GLU A 145 19.14 -4.95 -4.40
N ARG A 146 19.31 -6.04 -5.16
CA ARG A 146 19.95 -7.31 -4.77
C ARG A 146 20.60 -7.97 -6.00
N ASP A 147 21.43 -8.97 -5.72
CA ASP A 147 21.92 -9.91 -6.73
C ASP A 147 20.86 -10.99 -6.94
N TYR A 148 20.25 -11.09 -8.13
CA TYR A 148 19.24 -12.12 -8.41
C TYR A 148 19.81 -13.21 -9.29
N HIS A 149 19.85 -14.44 -8.77
CA HIS A 149 20.51 -15.53 -9.49
C HIS A 149 19.57 -16.25 -10.45
N ALA A 150 20.05 -16.50 -11.68
CA ALA A 150 19.28 -17.21 -12.69
C ALA A 150 19.09 -18.70 -12.32
N ASP A 151 20.06 -19.30 -11.63
CA ASP A 151 19.99 -20.69 -11.14
C ASP A 151 19.16 -20.86 -9.85
N ASP A 152 18.87 -19.76 -9.14
CA ASP A 152 17.95 -19.72 -7.98
C ASP A 152 16.54 -19.26 -8.37
N ASN A 153 16.04 -19.74 -9.52
CA ASN A 153 14.69 -19.45 -10.00
C ASN A 153 14.44 -17.96 -10.35
N GLY A 154 15.50 -17.18 -10.62
CA GLY A 154 15.44 -15.77 -11.00
C GLY A 154 14.35 -15.45 -12.02
N THR A 155 13.47 -14.51 -11.64
CA THR A 155 12.23 -14.20 -12.34
C THR A 155 12.08 -12.69 -12.54
N LEU A 156 11.61 -12.31 -13.73
CA LEU A 156 11.14 -10.96 -14.02
C LEU A 156 9.66 -11.02 -14.38
N THR A 157 8.86 -10.18 -13.74
CA THR A 157 7.41 -10.03 -14.00
C THR A 157 7.09 -8.58 -14.31
N ASN A 158 5.90 -8.30 -14.85
CA ASN A 158 5.37 -6.93 -14.94
C ASN A 158 4.51 -6.53 -13.71
N ALA A 159 4.63 -7.25 -12.59
CA ALA A 159 4.01 -6.84 -11.34
C ALA A 159 4.64 -5.51 -10.89
N CYS A 160 3.80 -4.53 -10.60
CA CYS A 160 4.22 -3.21 -10.17
C CYS A 160 3.02 -2.47 -9.54
N SER A 161 3.32 -1.40 -8.82
CA SER A 161 2.30 -0.50 -8.30
C SER A 161 1.56 0.23 -9.43
N VAL A 162 0.30 0.58 -9.23
CA VAL A 162 -0.47 1.37 -10.22
C VAL A 162 -0.16 2.86 -10.10
N ILE A 163 -0.04 3.35 -8.86
CA ILE A 163 0.41 4.71 -8.55
C ILE A 163 1.61 4.61 -7.59
N GLU A 164 2.65 5.41 -7.85
CA GLU A 164 3.82 5.53 -7.00
C GLU A 164 4.08 6.98 -6.58
N VAL A 165 4.47 7.18 -5.32
CA VAL A 165 5.12 8.42 -4.85
C VAL A 165 6.46 8.03 -4.26
N LEU A 166 7.53 8.36 -4.97
CA LEU A 166 8.90 8.03 -4.55
C LEU A 166 9.62 9.32 -4.22
N GLU A 167 10.00 9.48 -2.95
CA GLU A 167 10.69 10.67 -2.45
C GLU A 167 9.91 11.98 -2.71
N GLY A 168 8.57 11.89 -2.73
CA GLY A 168 7.67 13.02 -3.02
C GLY A 168 7.07 13.66 -1.78
N ARG A 169 6.80 14.96 -1.84
CA ARG A 169 6.14 15.71 -0.76
C ARG A 169 4.90 16.49 -1.21
N ASN A 170 3.91 16.57 -0.32
CA ASN A 170 2.65 17.29 -0.57
C ASN A 170 1.92 16.78 -1.84
N VAL A 171 1.92 15.45 -2.03
CA VAL A 171 1.20 14.78 -3.12
C VAL A 171 -0.22 14.46 -2.72
N ARG A 172 -1.14 14.56 -3.67
CA ARG A 172 -2.56 14.30 -3.43
C ARG A 172 -3.11 13.33 -4.45
N ILE A 173 -3.90 12.35 -4.01
CA ILE A 173 -4.56 11.34 -4.86
C ILE A 173 -6.03 11.29 -4.46
N TYR A 174 -6.91 11.63 -5.40
CA TYR A 174 -8.35 11.82 -5.13
C TYR A 174 -9.27 11.17 -6.14
N ASP A 175 -10.44 10.77 -5.64
CA ASP A 175 -11.64 10.51 -6.42
C ASP A 175 -11.39 9.54 -7.61
N LEU A 176 -10.84 8.36 -7.35
CA LEU A 176 -10.53 7.38 -8.40
C LEU A 176 -10.60 5.94 -7.89
N LYS A 177 -10.71 4.98 -8.83
CA LYS A 177 -10.58 3.55 -8.56
C LYS A 177 -9.29 3.00 -9.15
N VAL A 178 -8.55 2.23 -8.37
CA VAL A 178 -7.52 1.28 -8.83
C VAL A 178 -8.15 -0.09 -8.91
N ASP A 179 -8.07 -0.72 -10.08
CA ASP A 179 -8.48 -2.10 -10.34
C ASP A 179 -7.22 -2.91 -10.62
N GLY A 180 -6.84 -3.76 -9.67
CA GLY A 180 -5.58 -4.48 -9.68
C GLY A 180 -5.54 -5.71 -10.58
N ALA A 181 -6.70 -6.21 -11.06
CA ALA A 181 -6.83 -7.43 -11.86
C ALA A 181 -5.98 -8.59 -11.27
N GLY A 182 -6.23 -8.90 -10.00
CA GLY A 182 -5.31 -9.65 -9.15
C GLY A 182 -5.03 -11.06 -9.64
N GLU A 183 -6.06 -11.77 -10.09
CA GLU A 183 -5.94 -13.12 -10.65
C GLU A 183 -5.08 -13.19 -11.93
N LEU A 184 -4.85 -12.05 -12.60
CA LEU A 184 -4.08 -11.97 -13.84
C LEU A 184 -2.64 -11.51 -13.63
N ASN A 185 -2.22 -11.19 -12.40
CA ASN A 185 -0.90 -10.62 -12.11
C ASN A 185 -0.14 -11.48 -11.10
N GLU A 186 1.19 -11.47 -11.18
CA GLU A 186 2.04 -12.08 -10.14
C GLU A 186 2.01 -11.23 -8.86
N PRO A 187 2.19 -11.84 -7.68
CA PRO A 187 2.12 -11.14 -6.41
C PRO A 187 3.33 -10.22 -6.18
N ILE A 188 3.10 -9.10 -5.49
CA ILE A 188 4.15 -8.13 -5.12
C ILE A 188 4.16 -7.84 -3.62
N GLY A 189 5.37 -7.77 -3.04
CA GLY A 189 5.56 -7.49 -1.62
C GLY A 189 5.20 -6.06 -1.22
N GLY A 190 4.44 -5.93 -0.13
CA GLY A 190 4.00 -4.64 0.42
C GLY A 190 5.11 -3.67 0.83
N CYS A 191 6.33 -4.15 1.07
CA CYS A 191 7.47 -3.28 1.39
C CYS A 191 8.07 -2.62 0.14
N ARG A 192 7.69 -3.06 -1.07
CA ARG A 192 8.22 -2.59 -2.35
C ARG A 192 7.16 -2.14 -3.34
N GLY A 193 5.88 -2.47 -3.11
CA GLY A 193 4.77 -2.04 -3.95
C GLY A 193 3.40 -2.10 -3.28
N GLY A 194 2.39 -1.71 -4.04
CA GLY A 194 0.98 -1.77 -3.67
C GLY A 194 0.12 -1.19 -4.78
N GLY A 195 -1.21 -1.33 -4.71
CA GLY A 195 -2.11 -0.64 -5.65
C GLY A 195 -1.80 0.87 -5.70
N ILE A 196 -1.55 1.46 -4.53
CA ILE A 196 -0.89 2.76 -4.37
C ILE A 196 0.29 2.60 -3.42
N TYR A 197 1.47 3.04 -3.85
CA TYR A 197 2.71 2.88 -3.09
C TYR A 197 3.43 4.20 -2.83
N LEU A 198 3.83 4.44 -1.59
CA LEU A 198 4.60 5.62 -1.19
C LEU A 198 5.89 5.20 -0.49
N TYR A 199 7.01 5.75 -0.92
CA TYR A 199 8.32 5.46 -0.33
C TYR A 199 9.10 6.74 -0.08
N LYS A 200 9.73 6.87 1.10
CA LYS A 200 10.55 8.04 1.47
C LYS A 200 9.83 9.39 1.26
N SER A 201 8.51 9.39 1.42
CA SER A 201 7.62 10.49 1.04
C SER A 201 6.98 11.15 2.27
N GLY A 202 6.40 12.34 2.13
CA GLY A 202 5.72 12.98 3.26
C GLY A 202 4.66 14.02 2.91
N GLU A 203 3.81 14.34 3.89
CA GLU A 203 2.69 15.29 3.73
C GLU A 203 1.72 14.89 2.59
N CYS A 204 1.59 13.60 2.31
CA CYS A 204 0.76 13.11 1.21
C CYS A 204 -0.66 12.76 1.69
N ARG A 205 -1.65 12.95 0.82
CA ARG A 205 -3.07 12.67 1.10
C ARG A 205 -3.69 11.80 0.02
N ILE A 206 -4.34 10.72 0.45
CA ILE A 206 -5.14 9.82 -0.38
C ILE A 206 -6.56 9.88 0.15
N GLU A 207 -7.54 10.21 -0.69
CA GLU A 207 -8.91 10.36 -0.24
C GLU A 207 -9.95 10.06 -1.30
N ASN A 208 -11.07 9.45 -0.88
CA ASN A 208 -12.14 9.00 -1.78
C ASN A 208 -11.61 8.07 -2.88
N VAL A 209 -10.72 7.15 -2.51
CA VAL A 209 -10.09 6.20 -3.42
C VAL A 209 -10.58 4.78 -3.14
N ILE A 210 -10.81 4.02 -4.20
CA ILE A 210 -11.06 2.59 -4.12
C ILE A 210 -9.84 1.85 -4.66
N VAL A 211 -9.30 0.89 -3.90
CA VAL A 211 -8.36 -0.11 -4.42
C VAL A 211 -9.02 -1.47 -4.32
N ASP A 212 -9.17 -2.13 -5.46
CA ASP A 212 -9.91 -3.38 -5.57
C ASP A 212 -9.05 -4.42 -6.30
N ASP A 213 -9.04 -5.65 -5.79
CA ASP A 213 -8.47 -6.82 -6.47
C ASP A 213 -6.98 -6.68 -6.84
N PHE A 214 -6.15 -6.12 -5.97
CA PHE A 214 -4.70 -6.00 -6.20
C PHE A 214 -3.93 -7.22 -5.66
N ASN A 215 -3.07 -7.84 -6.48
CA ASN A 215 -2.27 -9.00 -6.05
C ASN A 215 -1.05 -8.59 -5.22
N GLY A 216 -1.30 -8.13 -4.01
CA GLY A 216 -0.33 -7.58 -3.07
C GLY A 216 -1.08 -6.74 -2.05
N ASP A 217 -0.41 -5.76 -1.46
CA ASP A 217 -1.09 -4.82 -0.55
C ASP A 217 -1.83 -3.72 -1.31
N GLY A 218 -3.00 -3.31 -0.83
CA GLY A 218 -3.82 -2.33 -1.53
C GLY A 218 -3.18 -0.93 -1.51
N ILE A 219 -2.91 -0.38 -0.33
CA ILE A 219 -2.16 0.89 -0.18
C ILE A 219 -1.05 0.69 0.83
N SER A 220 0.20 0.87 0.39
CA SER A 220 1.38 0.71 1.24
C SER A 220 2.22 1.98 1.26
N TRP A 221 2.75 2.31 2.44
CA TRP A 221 3.69 3.42 2.59
C TRP A 221 4.81 3.10 3.57
N GLN A 222 6.04 3.34 3.12
CA GLN A 222 7.25 2.93 3.81
C GLN A 222 8.23 4.09 3.95
N VAL A 223 8.83 4.26 5.13
CA VAL A 223 9.79 5.34 5.43
C VAL A 223 9.18 6.72 5.19
N THR A 224 8.02 7.01 5.79
CA THR A 224 7.28 8.25 5.50
C THR A 224 6.97 9.11 6.72
N GLU A 225 6.47 10.32 6.49
CA GLU A 225 5.96 11.18 7.57
C GLU A 225 4.69 11.92 7.13
N HIS A 226 3.68 12.02 8.01
CA HIS A 226 2.45 12.76 7.74
C HIS A 226 1.67 12.27 6.50
N ILE A 227 1.46 10.96 6.40
CA ILE A 227 0.59 10.36 5.36
C ILE A 227 -0.85 10.32 5.87
N SER A 228 -1.79 10.80 5.07
CA SER A 228 -3.22 10.73 5.40
C SER A 228 -3.97 9.88 4.36
N VAL A 229 -4.73 8.91 4.85
CA VAL A 229 -5.67 8.10 4.07
C VAL A 229 -7.06 8.31 4.65
N ARG A 230 -8.01 8.83 3.85
CA ARG A 230 -9.36 9.16 4.32
C ARG A 230 -10.42 8.63 3.36
N HIS A 231 -11.56 8.15 3.87
CA HIS A 231 -12.68 7.77 3.01
C HIS A 231 -12.27 6.79 1.89
N ALA A 232 -11.30 5.92 2.17
CA ALA A 232 -10.79 4.96 1.20
C ALA A 232 -11.47 3.60 1.40
N THR A 233 -11.69 2.88 0.30
CA THR A 233 -12.11 1.48 0.34
C THR A 233 -11.01 0.62 -0.23
N VAL A 234 -10.51 -0.34 0.54
CA VAL A 234 -9.57 -1.35 0.05
C VAL A 234 -10.18 -2.73 0.22
N THR A 235 -10.39 -3.40 -0.90
CA THR A 235 -11.09 -4.69 -0.93
C THR A 235 -10.42 -5.69 -1.85
N ARG A 236 -10.47 -6.98 -1.47
CA ARG A 236 -9.94 -8.09 -2.29
C ARG A 236 -8.46 -7.97 -2.66
N SER A 237 -7.67 -7.19 -1.93
CA SER A 237 -6.21 -7.25 -2.06
C SER A 237 -5.71 -8.60 -1.55
N ALA A 238 -4.81 -9.27 -2.29
CA ALA A 238 -4.28 -10.58 -1.90
C ALA A 238 -3.44 -10.50 -0.61
N GLY A 239 -2.79 -9.36 -0.37
CA GLY A 239 -2.09 -9.03 0.87
C GLY A 239 -2.98 -8.30 1.87
N SER A 240 -2.45 -7.23 2.44
CA SER A 240 -3.14 -6.37 3.41
C SER A 240 -3.87 -5.22 2.73
N GLY A 241 -4.93 -4.71 3.37
CA GLY A 241 -5.65 -3.53 2.89
C GLY A 241 -4.75 -2.28 2.93
N LEU A 242 -4.35 -1.87 4.13
CA LEU A 242 -3.40 -0.78 4.35
C LEU A 242 -2.14 -1.26 5.05
N HIS A 243 -0.98 -0.79 4.61
CA HIS A 243 0.33 -1.17 5.15
C HIS A 243 1.22 0.06 5.42
N PRO A 244 1.00 0.78 6.54
CA PRO A 244 2.00 1.68 7.09
C PRO A 244 3.21 0.88 7.60
N GLY A 245 4.42 1.26 7.19
CA GLY A 245 5.61 0.54 7.63
C GLY A 245 6.92 1.32 7.62
N ALA A 246 7.97 0.60 8.03
CA ALA A 246 9.37 1.00 8.06
C ALA A 246 9.64 2.45 8.52
N GLY A 247 9.34 2.75 9.78
CA GLY A 247 9.63 4.04 10.39
C GLY A 247 8.63 5.15 10.07
N SER A 248 7.52 4.81 9.40
CA SER A 248 6.49 5.80 9.09
C SER A 248 5.90 6.43 10.36
N SER A 249 5.81 7.75 10.40
CA SER A 249 5.30 8.46 11.58
C SER A 249 4.16 9.42 11.26
N ARG A 250 3.26 9.60 12.24
CA ARG A 250 2.12 10.53 12.17
C ARG A 250 1.19 10.25 10.99
N SER A 251 0.96 8.96 10.70
CA SER A 251 -0.06 8.55 9.74
C SER A 251 -1.46 8.84 10.29
N VAL A 252 -2.38 9.27 9.44
CA VAL A 252 -3.80 9.48 9.80
C VAL A 252 -4.65 8.65 8.86
N VAL A 253 -5.27 7.59 9.37
CA VAL A 253 -6.17 6.71 8.63
C VAL A 253 -7.56 6.84 9.25
N THR A 254 -8.49 7.44 8.50
CA THR A 254 -9.82 7.72 9.05
C THR A 254 -10.95 7.44 8.08
N ASP A 255 -12.07 6.94 8.62
CA ASP A 255 -13.30 6.72 7.88
C ASP A 255 -13.11 5.80 6.66
N CYS A 256 -12.23 4.80 6.76
CA CYS A 256 -11.91 3.85 5.69
C CYS A 256 -12.64 2.51 5.87
N THR A 257 -12.86 1.79 4.76
CA THR A 257 -13.38 0.42 4.73
C THR A 257 -12.32 -0.53 4.20
N LEU A 258 -11.88 -1.48 5.03
CA LEU A 258 -10.81 -2.44 4.76
C LEU A 258 -11.39 -3.85 4.85
N GLU A 259 -11.80 -4.40 3.71
CA GLU A 259 -12.60 -5.63 3.71
C GLU A 259 -12.14 -6.71 2.75
N ARG A 260 -12.30 -7.98 3.13
CA ARG A 260 -12.01 -9.12 2.23
C ARG A 260 -10.59 -9.12 1.65
N ASN A 261 -9.62 -8.55 2.37
CA ASN A 261 -8.20 -8.63 1.99
C ASN A 261 -7.60 -9.94 2.52
N GLY A 262 -6.62 -10.51 1.83
CA GLY A 262 -6.12 -11.86 2.10
C GLY A 262 -5.37 -12.01 3.42
N LEU A 263 -4.69 -10.95 3.90
CA LEU A 263 -3.92 -10.98 5.15
C LEU A 263 -4.57 -10.16 6.27
N ALA A 264 -4.28 -8.87 6.34
CA ALA A 264 -4.79 -7.98 7.37
C ALA A 264 -5.60 -6.84 6.76
N GLY A 265 -6.64 -6.37 7.42
CA GLY A 265 -7.25 -5.11 7.01
C GLY A 265 -6.25 -3.95 7.15
N LEU A 266 -5.59 -3.87 8.30
CA LEU A 266 -4.54 -2.88 8.59
C LEU A 266 -3.28 -3.57 9.16
N PHE A 267 -2.19 -3.54 8.41
CA PHE A 267 -0.90 -4.09 8.80
C PHE A 267 0.07 -2.99 9.21
N ILE A 268 0.12 -2.72 10.52
CA ILE A 268 1.13 -1.86 11.12
C ILE A 268 2.43 -2.67 11.18
N CYS A 269 3.43 -2.27 10.39
CA CYS A 269 4.60 -3.11 10.15
C CYS A 269 5.75 -2.85 11.13
N TRP A 270 6.66 -1.95 10.80
CA TRP A 270 7.89 -1.74 11.56
C TRP A 270 8.01 -0.28 11.92
N ARG A 271 8.03 0.02 13.21
CA ARG A 271 8.31 1.34 13.80
C ARG A 271 7.31 2.39 13.33
N VAL A 272 6.04 2.02 13.20
CA VAL A 272 4.97 3.00 12.97
C VAL A 272 4.64 3.70 14.27
N ARG A 273 4.72 5.04 14.29
CA ARG A 273 4.63 5.80 15.54
C ARG A 273 3.79 7.06 15.43
N PHE A 274 3.12 7.39 16.53
CA PHE A 274 2.33 8.62 16.67
C PHE A 274 1.22 8.77 15.63
N GLY A 275 0.73 7.64 15.08
CA GLY A 275 -0.36 7.62 14.13
C GLY A 275 -1.74 7.64 14.79
N GLU A 276 -2.75 8.03 14.02
CA GLU A 276 -4.16 7.96 14.37
C GLU A 276 -4.88 7.05 13.36
N PHE A 277 -5.59 6.06 13.87
CA PHE A 277 -6.39 5.11 13.11
C PHE A 277 -7.80 5.14 13.69
N SER A 278 -8.70 5.91 13.09
CA SER A 278 -10.01 6.20 13.68
C SER A 278 -11.21 5.97 12.76
N ARG A 279 -12.33 5.50 13.31
CA ARG A 279 -13.60 5.31 12.58
C ARG A 279 -13.50 4.43 11.33
N ASN A 280 -12.61 3.44 11.34
CA ASN A 280 -12.46 2.52 10.22
C ASN A 280 -13.33 1.28 10.43
N ARG A 281 -13.86 0.76 9.32
CA ARG A 281 -14.49 -0.57 9.25
C ARG A 281 -13.48 -1.56 8.70
N ILE A 282 -13.11 -2.56 9.49
CA ILE A 282 -12.02 -3.49 9.22
C ILE A 282 -12.57 -4.91 9.35
N CYS A 283 -13.12 -5.44 8.26
CA CYS A 283 -13.95 -6.64 8.33
C CYS A 283 -13.68 -7.71 7.28
N ASP A 284 -13.97 -8.97 7.62
CA ASP A 284 -13.90 -10.10 6.69
C ASP A 284 -12.53 -10.29 6.01
N ASN A 285 -11.44 -9.84 6.63
CA ASN A 285 -10.08 -10.07 6.11
C ASN A 285 -9.60 -11.48 6.47
N GLY A 286 -8.71 -12.06 5.66
CA GLY A 286 -8.36 -13.48 5.70
C GLY A 286 -7.71 -13.95 7.00
N SER A 287 -6.88 -13.11 7.64
CA SER A 287 -6.27 -13.42 8.93
C SER A 287 -6.64 -12.41 10.00
N TYR A 288 -6.23 -11.15 9.83
CA TYR A 288 -6.24 -10.18 10.93
C TYR A 288 -7.12 -8.97 10.63
N GLY A 289 -7.78 -8.43 11.64
CA GLY A 289 -8.31 -7.07 11.55
C GLY A 289 -7.14 -6.08 11.51
N ILE A 290 -6.45 -5.95 12.64
CA ILE A 290 -5.26 -5.10 12.80
C ILE A 290 -4.08 -5.94 13.29
N SER A 291 -2.95 -5.86 12.57
CA SER A 291 -1.68 -6.44 13.01
C SER A 291 -0.70 -5.35 13.41
N ILE A 292 -0.11 -5.47 14.60
CA ILE A 292 0.88 -4.54 15.16
C ILE A 292 2.04 -5.30 15.80
N GLY A 293 3.26 -4.76 15.80
CA GLY A 293 4.43 -5.45 16.35
C GLY A 293 5.66 -4.56 16.46
N HIS A 294 6.68 -4.86 15.67
CA HIS A 294 8.04 -4.33 15.80
C HIS A 294 8.11 -2.80 16.00
N LYS A 295 8.31 -2.34 17.25
CA LYS A 295 8.47 -0.94 17.66
C LYS A 295 7.30 -0.03 17.25
N ASP A 296 6.14 -0.61 17.04
CA ASP A 296 4.94 0.15 16.70
C ASP A 296 4.37 0.78 17.98
N SER A 297 4.60 2.07 18.16
CA SER A 297 4.46 2.69 19.49
C SER A 297 3.78 4.04 19.48
N PHE A 298 3.02 4.29 20.55
CA PHE A 298 2.32 5.56 20.79
C PHE A 298 1.31 5.91 19.69
N ASN A 299 0.67 4.91 19.10
CA ASN A 299 -0.42 5.09 18.15
C ASN A 299 -1.77 5.14 18.88
N LEU A 300 -2.72 5.85 18.28
CA LEU A 300 -4.11 5.93 18.72
C LEU A 300 -4.99 5.14 17.76
N PHE A 301 -5.69 4.14 18.28
CA PHE A 301 -6.73 3.38 17.59
C PHE A 301 -8.07 3.68 18.24
N GLN A 302 -8.99 4.32 17.51
CA GLN A 302 -10.19 4.86 18.14
C GLN A 302 -11.46 4.66 17.30
N ASP A 303 -12.55 4.24 17.95
CA ASP A 303 -13.88 4.15 17.35
C ASP A 303 -13.90 3.26 16.07
N ASN A 304 -13.03 2.25 15.96
CA ASN A 304 -13.01 1.32 14.83
C ASN A 304 -13.96 0.13 15.05
N ASP A 305 -14.51 -0.41 13.96
CA ASP A 305 -15.23 -1.68 13.91
C ASP A 305 -14.32 -2.75 13.30
N ILE A 306 -13.93 -3.75 14.10
CA ILE A 306 -12.98 -4.79 13.76
C ILE A 306 -13.68 -6.15 13.88
N SER A 307 -14.26 -6.62 12.78
CA SER A 307 -15.20 -7.73 12.86
C SER A 307 -15.11 -8.77 11.73
N GLY A 308 -15.41 -10.03 12.05
CA GLY A 308 -15.50 -11.10 11.04
C GLY A 308 -14.16 -11.50 10.38
N ASN A 309 -13.01 -11.03 10.89
CA ASN A 309 -11.71 -11.40 10.32
C ASN A 309 -11.37 -12.87 10.63
N GLY A 310 -10.66 -13.53 9.73
CA GLY A 310 -10.56 -15.00 9.69
C GLY A 310 -9.78 -15.64 10.84
N GLU A 311 -8.98 -14.89 11.60
CA GLU A 311 -8.25 -15.43 12.75
C GLU A 311 -8.38 -14.55 13.99
N ILE A 312 -7.91 -13.29 13.92
CA ILE A 312 -7.74 -12.44 15.11
C ILE A 312 -8.20 -11.02 14.82
N GLY A 313 -8.96 -10.41 15.72
CA GLY A 313 -9.33 -8.99 15.61
C GLY A 313 -8.09 -8.09 15.65
N VAL A 314 -7.35 -8.15 16.76
CA VAL A 314 -6.09 -7.40 16.96
C VAL A 314 -4.96 -8.34 17.39
N ILE A 315 -3.92 -8.44 16.57
CA ILE A 315 -2.72 -9.24 16.86
C ILE A 315 -1.53 -8.35 17.19
N TYR A 316 -0.93 -8.58 18.36
CA TYR A 316 0.39 -8.09 18.72
C TYR A 316 1.41 -9.20 18.40
N ARG A 317 2.19 -8.99 17.33
CA ARG A 317 3.19 -9.95 16.84
C ARG A 317 4.29 -10.19 17.88
N GLY A 318 4.88 -11.38 17.84
CA GLY A 318 5.94 -11.77 18.76
C GLY A 318 7.25 -11.05 18.48
N GLU A 319 7.76 -10.31 19.47
CA GLU A 319 8.99 -9.52 19.36
C GLU A 319 9.98 -9.79 20.49
N LYS A 320 11.24 -9.43 20.27
CA LYS A 320 12.29 -9.46 21.29
C LYS A 320 12.11 -8.30 22.29
N PRO A 321 12.63 -8.42 23.53
CA PRO A 321 12.66 -7.30 24.48
C PRO A 321 13.24 -6.02 23.85
N GLY A 322 12.57 -4.88 24.07
CA GLY A 322 12.93 -3.59 23.48
C GLY A 322 12.42 -3.34 22.05
N ASN A 323 11.82 -4.35 21.40
CA ASN A 323 11.25 -4.24 20.05
C ASN A 323 9.72 -4.38 20.02
N GLY A 324 9.06 -4.51 21.16
CA GLY A 324 7.61 -4.66 21.25
C GLY A 324 6.80 -3.45 20.76
N ALA A 325 5.52 -3.67 20.51
CA ALA A 325 4.56 -2.60 20.28
C ALA A 325 4.12 -2.00 21.62
N ASN A 326 4.49 -0.75 21.89
CA ASN A 326 4.41 -0.18 23.23
C ASN A 326 3.60 1.13 23.28
N GLY A 327 2.93 1.39 24.40
CA GLY A 327 2.33 2.71 24.66
C GLY A 327 1.15 3.07 23.74
N ASN A 328 0.54 2.10 23.05
CA ASN A 328 -0.58 2.37 22.15
C ASN A 328 -1.88 2.53 22.94
N ARG A 329 -2.80 3.37 22.45
CA ARG A 329 -4.10 3.62 23.06
C ARG A 329 -5.21 3.12 22.15
N TRP A 330 -6.11 2.33 22.72
CA TRP A 330 -7.26 1.74 22.05
C TRP A 330 -8.51 2.26 22.73
N LEU A 331 -9.27 3.12 22.04
CA LEU A 331 -10.41 3.82 22.64
C LEU A 331 -11.70 3.44 21.90
N ARG A 332 -12.67 2.87 22.62
CA ARG A 332 -14.05 2.65 22.12
C ARG A 332 -14.14 1.88 20.79
N ASN A 333 -13.21 0.97 20.54
CA ASN A 333 -13.29 0.07 19.39
C ASN A 333 -14.28 -1.06 19.67
N VAL A 334 -14.85 -1.61 18.60
CA VAL A 334 -15.66 -2.83 18.62
C VAL A 334 -14.82 -3.93 18.00
N ILE A 335 -14.65 -5.04 18.71
CA ILE A 335 -13.90 -6.21 18.26
C ILE A 335 -14.82 -7.42 18.37
N ALA A 336 -15.34 -7.89 17.24
CA ALA A 336 -16.42 -8.86 17.26
C ALA A 336 -16.29 -9.99 16.23
N ASN A 337 -16.71 -11.19 16.60
CA ASN A 337 -16.92 -12.30 15.67
C ASN A 337 -15.66 -12.70 14.84
N ASN A 338 -14.45 -12.45 15.34
CA ASN A 338 -13.22 -12.83 14.66
C ASN A 338 -12.93 -14.32 14.84
N GLY A 339 -12.49 -15.00 13.79
CA GLY A 339 -12.14 -16.42 13.79
C GLY A 339 -12.77 -17.19 12.63
N GLY A 340 -12.08 -18.26 12.23
CA GLY A 340 -12.45 -19.13 11.13
C GLY A 340 -13.17 -20.39 11.59
N THR A 341 -13.65 -21.18 10.64
CA THR A 341 -14.28 -22.48 10.92
C THR A 341 -13.29 -23.51 11.48
N GLU A 342 -12.02 -23.41 11.09
CA GLU A 342 -10.99 -24.40 11.45
C GLU A 342 -10.20 -24.04 12.71
N LYS A 343 -10.04 -22.75 13.01
CA LYS A 343 -9.30 -22.25 14.17
C LYS A 343 -10.15 -21.27 14.96
N ALA A 344 -10.26 -21.52 16.26
CA ALA A 344 -10.88 -20.58 17.20
C ALA A 344 -10.17 -19.23 17.11
N GLY A 345 -10.95 -18.17 16.93
CA GLY A 345 -10.43 -16.82 16.85
C GLY A 345 -10.28 -16.13 18.20
N TYR A 346 -9.56 -15.01 18.16
CA TYR A 346 -9.30 -14.17 19.31
C TYR A 346 -9.76 -12.74 19.03
N GLY A 347 -10.32 -12.07 20.02
CA GLY A 347 -10.56 -10.63 19.93
C GLY A 347 -9.22 -9.90 19.88
N ILE A 348 -8.44 -10.05 20.95
CA ILE A 348 -7.07 -9.55 21.06
C ILE A 348 -6.15 -10.73 21.40
N TYR A 349 -5.06 -10.87 20.65
CA TYR A 349 -3.99 -11.80 21.01
C TYR A 349 -2.65 -11.07 20.98
N ALA A 350 -1.95 -11.05 22.12
CA ALA A 350 -0.57 -10.62 22.20
C ALA A 350 0.38 -11.79 22.42
N VAL A 351 1.26 -12.04 21.45
CA VAL A 351 2.12 -13.23 21.42
C VAL A 351 3.39 -13.02 22.25
N GLY A 352 4.11 -11.93 22.00
CA GLY A 352 5.42 -11.65 22.60
C GLY A 352 5.48 -10.29 23.30
N VAL A 353 6.69 -9.78 23.51
CA VAL A 353 6.91 -8.57 24.33
C VAL A 353 6.11 -7.39 23.78
N ALA A 354 5.28 -6.81 24.63
CA ALA A 354 4.54 -5.57 24.40
C ALA A 354 4.18 -4.96 25.76
N GLU A 355 4.29 -3.65 25.88
CA GLU A 355 4.22 -2.93 27.17
C GLU A 355 3.37 -1.66 27.09
N ASP A 356 2.74 -1.28 28.22
CA ASP A 356 2.02 -0.01 28.40
C ASP A 356 0.90 0.26 27.38
N ASN A 357 0.23 -0.77 26.91
CA ASN A 357 -0.91 -0.62 25.99
C ASN A 357 -2.21 -0.46 26.80
N VAL A 358 -3.00 0.57 26.48
CA VAL A 358 -4.19 0.94 27.25
C VAL A 358 -5.44 0.81 26.38
N PHE A 359 -6.42 0.07 26.87
CA PHE A 359 -7.70 -0.22 26.23
C PHE A 359 -8.82 0.39 27.08
N ILE A 360 -9.49 1.44 26.58
CA ILE A 360 -10.55 2.14 27.32
C ILE A 360 -11.87 2.09 26.55
N GLY A 361 -12.91 1.54 27.16
CA GLY A 361 -14.28 1.50 26.61
C GLY A 361 -14.42 0.65 25.35
N ASN A 362 -13.46 -0.23 25.06
CA ASN A 362 -13.54 -1.16 23.93
C ASN A 362 -14.53 -2.27 24.25
N ARG A 363 -15.31 -2.69 23.25
CA ARG A 363 -16.23 -3.80 23.38
C ARG A 363 -15.69 -5.00 22.61
N ILE A 364 -15.43 -6.08 23.32
CA ILE A 364 -14.96 -7.34 22.73
C ILE A 364 -16.11 -8.33 22.86
N GLU A 365 -16.81 -8.55 21.75
CA GLU A 365 -18.12 -9.20 21.74
C GLU A 365 -18.12 -10.42 20.83
N GLU A 366 -19.07 -11.31 21.06
CA GLU A 366 -19.29 -12.48 20.22
C GLU A 366 -20.80 -12.73 20.08
N SER A 367 -21.24 -12.89 18.85
CA SER A 367 -22.58 -13.33 18.46
C SER A 367 -22.76 -14.84 18.70
N ALA A 368 -24.01 -15.32 18.66
CA ALA A 368 -24.31 -16.74 18.88
C ALA A 368 -23.60 -17.68 17.88
N ASP A 369 -23.43 -17.22 16.63
CA ASP A 369 -22.87 -18.00 15.54
C ASP A 369 -21.37 -17.74 15.29
N GLY A 370 -20.75 -16.80 16.00
CA GLY A 370 -19.37 -16.46 15.72
C GLY A 370 -18.35 -17.33 16.47
N ARG A 371 -17.09 -17.03 16.18
CA ARG A 371 -15.97 -17.97 16.30
C ARG A 371 -14.82 -17.45 17.16
N GLN A 372 -14.98 -16.27 17.73
CA GLN A 372 -14.11 -15.60 18.69
C GLN A 372 -14.27 -16.26 20.06
N ARG A 373 -13.57 -17.39 20.26
CA ARG A 373 -13.68 -18.17 21.49
C ARG A 373 -12.99 -17.50 22.69
N THR A 374 -12.08 -16.57 22.43
CA THR A 374 -11.32 -15.88 23.48
C THR A 374 -11.34 -14.38 23.24
N ALA A 375 -11.81 -13.61 24.21
CA ALA A 375 -11.81 -12.15 24.11
C ALA A 375 -10.37 -11.60 24.10
N VAL A 376 -9.54 -12.01 25.06
CA VAL A 376 -8.14 -11.55 25.19
C VAL A 376 -7.24 -12.73 25.55
N LYS A 377 -6.15 -12.91 24.81
CA LYS A 377 -5.05 -13.81 25.15
C LYS A 377 -3.74 -13.02 25.23
N LEU A 378 -3.02 -13.14 26.33
CA LEU A 378 -1.72 -12.48 26.53
C LEU A 378 -0.64 -13.54 26.76
N GLY A 379 0.47 -13.42 26.04
CA GLY A 379 1.66 -14.24 26.25
C GLY A 379 2.39 -13.88 27.55
N ASP A 380 3.21 -14.81 28.05
CA ASP A 380 3.87 -14.69 29.36
C ASP A 380 4.80 -13.49 29.50
N THR A 381 5.26 -12.93 28.37
CA THR A 381 6.17 -11.79 28.28
C THR A 381 5.45 -10.46 28.05
N VAL A 382 4.12 -10.46 27.98
CA VAL A 382 3.31 -9.24 27.88
C VAL A 382 3.15 -8.60 29.26
N ARG A 383 3.31 -7.28 29.34
CA ARG A 383 3.22 -6.50 30.60
C ARG A 383 2.49 -5.19 30.37
N GLY A 384 1.98 -4.55 31.42
CA GLY A 384 1.43 -3.18 31.33
C GLY A 384 0.19 -3.02 30.45
N PHE A 385 -0.50 -4.10 30.07
CA PHE A 385 -1.79 -4.01 29.39
C PHE A 385 -2.87 -3.64 30.40
N THR A 386 -3.57 -2.53 30.15
CA THR A 386 -4.66 -2.03 31.00
C THR A 386 -5.97 -2.07 30.23
N PHE A 387 -7.01 -2.64 30.82
CA PHE A 387 -8.35 -2.73 30.23
C PHE A 387 -9.34 -2.02 31.18
N GLU A 388 -9.98 -0.95 30.69
CA GLU A 388 -10.91 -0.06 31.41
C GLU A 388 -12.27 0.03 30.74
#